data_AF-K0RB60-F1
#
_entry.id   AF-K0RB60-F1
#
_cell.length_a   1.000
_cell.length_b   1.000
_cell.length_c   1.000
_cell.angle_alpha   90.00
_cell.angle_beta   90.00
_cell.angle_gamma   90.00
#
_symmetry.space_group_name_H-M   'P 1'
#
loop_
_entity.id
_entity.type
_entity.pdbx_description
1 polymer ?
#
loop_
_entity_poly.entity_id
_entity_poly.type
_entity_poly.pdbx_seq_one_letter_code
_entity_poly.pdbx_strand_id
1 'polypeptide(L)'
;MDLVSTFPDEILHKVFSFIANSPTLIGPSICHTLRPLSKICANEIDSKIGLWELCSKDLECDFYRKREHDVAGAEALPIKSIKRVRTAPDRRSSRLQPASPKDTYIKKYSLLMLRNQTAFDVLQELVISKKKSLSLARLRSLLREFRPVAINRRVRSGGTYLVEVTRARHVKESIILKCVRHLVEECGANPNVPSAEIGTGTLRIAKRSAGSDGIRCMSESTGRELYALVIAAARGMHTVVAYLLTAGARRDVRGSSRFRLLANMRKTVKGDGLTSLEFALKMKEAEEENGASREDLRGILKVIDMLKPSS
;
A
#
# COMPACT_ATOMS: atom_id res chain seq x y z
N MET A 1 36.79 2.11 19.59
CA MET A 1 36.87 2.59 18.19
C MET A 1 35.46 2.63 17.68
N ASP A 2 34.93 3.83 17.46
CA ASP A 2 33.55 4.04 16.99
C ASP A 2 33.37 3.44 15.61
N LEU A 3 32.48 2.45 15.48
CA LEU A 3 32.21 1.82 14.19
C LEU A 3 31.54 2.80 13.20
N VAL A 4 30.95 3.87 13.72
CA VAL A 4 30.31 4.93 12.95
C VAL A 4 31.34 5.89 12.34
N SER A 5 32.50 6.11 12.97
CA SER A 5 33.57 6.95 12.40
C SER A 5 34.40 6.23 11.33
N THR A 6 34.23 4.91 11.19
CA THR A 6 34.82 4.12 10.09
C THR A 6 34.01 4.13 8.80
N PHE A 7 32.75 4.58 8.82
CA PHE A 7 32.00 4.75 7.58
C PHE A 7 32.35 6.12 6.98
N PRO A 8 32.81 6.19 5.72
CA PRO A 8 32.97 7.46 5.04
C PRO A 8 31.67 8.25 5.13
N ASP A 9 31.75 9.54 5.45
CA ASP A 9 30.58 10.43 5.57
C ASP A 9 29.71 10.39 4.31
N GLU A 10 30.30 10.10 3.15
CA GLU A 10 29.64 9.90 1.87
C GLU A 10 28.70 8.68 1.83
N ILE A 11 28.99 7.61 2.57
CA ILE A 11 28.12 6.43 2.69
C ILE A 11 26.94 6.75 3.61
N LEU A 12 27.19 7.38 4.76
CA LEU A 12 26.12 7.83 5.65
C LEU A 12 25.23 8.84 4.95
N HIS A 13 25.81 9.84 4.29
CA HIS A 13 25.10 10.83 3.50
C HIS A 13 24.33 10.19 2.34
N LYS A 14 24.86 9.19 1.64
CA LYS A 14 24.12 8.44 0.60
C LYS A 14 22.97 7.62 1.18
N VAL A 15 23.14 6.97 2.33
CA VAL A 15 22.07 6.24 3.01
C VAL A 15 20.97 7.21 3.44
N PHE A 16 21.31 8.34 4.06
CA PHE A 16 20.35 9.38 4.47
C PHE A 16 19.71 10.12 3.29
N SER A 17 20.46 10.40 2.22
CA SER A 17 19.92 11.01 0.99
C SER A 17 19.04 10.03 0.22
N PHE A 18 19.35 8.73 0.25
CA PHE A 18 18.50 7.67 -0.30
C PHE A 18 17.23 7.47 0.54
N ILE A 19 17.31 7.59 1.87
CA ILE A 19 16.16 7.65 2.79
C ILE A 19 15.26 8.84 2.47
N ALA A 20 15.83 10.04 2.42
CA ALA A 20 15.12 11.29 2.28
C ALA A 20 14.48 11.47 0.88
N ASN A 21 15.06 10.87 -0.15
CA ASN A 21 14.55 10.94 -1.52
C ASN A 21 13.71 9.71 -1.94
N SER A 22 13.43 8.76 -1.04
CA SER A 22 12.67 7.56 -1.39
C SER A 22 11.17 7.74 -1.13
N PRO A 23 10.31 7.72 -2.16
CA PRO A 23 8.91 8.08 -2.03
C PRO A 23 8.04 7.06 -1.27
N THR A 24 8.59 5.92 -0.83
CA THR A 24 8.01 5.03 0.19
C THR A 24 8.85 3.78 0.33
N LEU A 25 9.42 3.51 1.51
CA LEU A 25 9.69 2.16 2.10
C LEU A 25 10.74 2.15 3.23
N ILE A 26 11.43 3.26 3.50
CA ILE A 26 12.79 3.11 4.01
C ILE A 26 12.93 3.04 5.54
N GLY A 27 12.17 3.78 6.36
CA GLY A 27 12.39 3.76 7.83
C GLY A 27 12.40 2.35 8.45
N PRO A 28 11.35 1.53 8.25
CA PRO A 28 11.32 0.17 8.80
C PRO A 28 12.21 -0.84 8.06
N SER A 29 12.46 -0.67 6.75
CA SER A 29 13.37 -1.54 6.00
C SER A 29 14.82 -1.25 6.39
N ILE A 30 15.19 -0.01 6.68
CA ILE A 30 16.52 0.33 7.19
C ILE A 30 16.69 -0.11 8.63
N CYS A 31 15.71 0.02 9.52
CA CYS A 31 15.80 -0.65 10.83
C CYS A 31 15.96 -2.18 10.71
N HIS A 32 15.46 -2.80 9.63
CA HIS A 32 15.57 -4.24 9.37
C HIS A 32 16.86 -4.65 8.63
N THR A 33 17.40 -3.77 7.77
CA THR A 33 18.65 -3.94 7.00
C THR A 33 19.88 -3.48 7.79
N LEU A 34 19.71 -2.55 8.73
CA LEU A 34 20.69 -2.19 9.77
C LEU A 34 20.61 -3.14 10.98
N ARG A 35 19.59 -4.00 11.06
CA ARG A 35 19.47 -5.04 12.10
C ARG A 35 20.65 -6.01 12.21
N PRO A 36 21.39 -6.34 11.12
CA PRO A 36 22.63 -7.08 11.18
C PRO A 36 23.83 -6.24 11.62
N LEU A 37 23.72 -4.89 11.65
CA LEU A 37 24.74 -4.08 12.29
C LEU A 37 24.78 -4.49 13.76
N SER A 38 25.98 -4.74 14.25
CA SER A 38 26.25 -5.35 15.55
C SER A 38 25.38 -4.76 16.67
N LYS A 39 25.14 -5.54 17.74
CA LYS A 39 24.43 -5.07 18.95
C LYS A 39 24.94 -3.71 19.46
N ILE A 40 26.20 -3.38 19.16
CA ILE A 40 26.86 -2.11 19.47
C ILE A 40 26.19 -0.95 18.69
N CYS A 41 26.01 -1.09 17.38
CA CYS A 41 25.35 -0.07 16.55
C CYS A 41 23.87 0.11 16.92
N ALA A 42 23.18 -0.97 17.34
CA ALA A 42 21.79 -0.87 17.79
C ALA A 42 21.66 0.02 19.03
N ASN A 43 22.56 -0.15 20.01
CA ASN A 43 22.58 0.66 21.23
C ASN A 43 22.93 2.13 20.94
N GLU A 44 23.85 2.40 20.01
CA GLU A 44 24.20 3.77 19.58
C GLU A 44 23.07 4.47 18.81
N ILE A 45 22.30 3.74 18.01
CA ILE A 45 21.13 4.30 17.31
C ILE A 45 20.00 4.57 18.32
N ASP A 46 19.80 3.66 19.27
CA ASP A 46 18.77 3.79 20.30
C ASP A 46 19.05 4.95 21.27
N SER A 47 20.32 5.27 21.53
CA SER A 47 20.71 6.39 22.39
C SER A 47 20.56 7.77 21.72
N LYS A 48 20.44 7.84 20.39
CA LYS A 48 20.26 9.09 19.64
C LYS A 48 18.80 9.56 19.66
N ILE A 49 18.41 10.24 20.75
CA ILE A 49 17.07 10.82 20.93
C ILE A 49 16.62 11.65 19.72
N GLY A 50 17.49 12.51 19.19
CA GLY A 50 17.17 13.39 18.06
C GLY A 50 16.80 12.64 16.76
N LEU A 51 17.29 11.40 16.58
CA LEU A 51 16.94 10.57 15.42
C LEU A 51 15.47 10.13 15.50
N TRP A 52 15.01 9.67 16.66
CA TRP A 52 13.64 9.19 16.84
C TRP A 52 12.61 10.32 16.83
N GLU A 53 12.99 11.50 17.30
CA GLU A 53 12.18 12.72 17.17
C GLU A 53 12.06 13.14 15.71
N LEU A 54 13.17 13.11 14.95
CA LEU A 54 13.17 13.36 13.51
C LEU A 54 12.29 12.33 12.78
N CYS A 55 12.45 11.02 13.04
CA CYS A 55 11.60 9.99 12.46
C CYS A 55 10.12 10.16 12.83
N SER A 56 9.82 10.62 14.05
CA SER A 56 8.44 10.92 14.46
C SER A 56 7.86 12.13 13.72
N LYS A 57 8.68 13.14 13.48
CA LYS A 57 8.33 14.33 12.70
C LYS A 57 8.16 13.98 11.22
N ASP A 58 9.01 13.14 10.66
CA ASP A 58 8.90 12.65 9.29
C ASP A 58 7.68 11.76 9.11
N LEU A 59 7.37 10.89 10.09
CA LEU A 59 6.10 10.17 10.13
C LEU A 59 4.92 11.14 10.15
N GLU A 60 5.06 12.30 10.77
CA GLU A 60 4.03 13.34 10.72
C GLU A 60 4.01 14.07 9.36
N CYS A 61 5.16 14.34 8.72
CA CYS A 61 5.24 15.02 7.43
C CYS A 61 4.80 14.16 6.23
N ASP A 62 5.21 12.90 6.17
CA ASP A 62 4.89 11.96 5.10
C ASP A 62 3.39 11.65 5.02
N PHE A 63 2.71 11.72 6.16
CA PHE A 63 1.32 11.27 6.29
C PHE A 63 0.32 12.39 6.59
N TYR A 64 0.79 13.50 7.17
CA TYR A 64 0.02 14.72 7.37
C TYR A 64 0.68 15.83 6.56
N ARG A 65 0.72 15.66 5.23
CA ARG A 65 1.04 16.78 4.34
C ARG A 65 0.11 17.93 4.73
N LYS A 66 0.66 18.99 5.35
CA LYS A 66 -0.10 20.19 5.67
C LYS A 66 -0.63 20.71 4.34
N ARG A 67 -1.91 20.43 4.04
CA ARG A 67 -2.61 21.17 3.01
C ARG A 67 -2.77 22.56 3.58
N GLU A 68 -1.90 23.48 3.17
CA GLU A 68 -1.98 24.90 3.52
C GLU A 68 -3.34 25.51 3.10
N HIS A 69 -4.12 24.81 2.27
CA HIS A 69 -5.44 25.22 1.79
C HIS A 69 -6.67 24.63 2.51
N ASP A 70 -6.54 23.73 3.50
CA ASP A 70 -7.72 23.16 4.20
C ASP A 70 -8.05 23.86 5.55
N VAL A 71 -7.49 25.05 5.82
CA VAL A 71 -7.76 25.81 7.05
C VAL A 71 -9.12 26.52 7.03
N ALA A 72 -9.85 26.49 5.91
CA ALA A 72 -11.23 26.99 5.84
C ALA A 72 -12.23 25.83 5.71
N GLY A 73 -12.53 25.15 6.82
CA GLY A 73 -13.77 24.35 6.92
C GLY A 73 -13.66 22.91 7.41
N ALA A 74 -12.49 22.43 7.85
CA ALA A 74 -12.42 21.20 8.62
C ALA A 74 -12.85 21.46 10.08
N GLU A 75 -14.14 21.72 10.29
CA GLU A 75 -14.76 21.49 11.59
C GLU A 75 -14.53 20.01 11.93
N ALA A 76 -13.68 19.77 12.92
CA ALA A 76 -13.57 18.47 13.54
C ALA A 76 -14.98 18.06 13.99
N LEU A 77 -15.54 17.01 13.40
CA LEU A 77 -16.81 16.47 13.85
C LEU A 77 -16.73 16.24 15.36
N PRO A 78 -17.67 16.78 16.16
CA PRO A 78 -17.60 16.67 17.60
C PRO A 78 -17.75 15.20 17.96
N ILE A 79 -16.67 14.61 18.46
CA ILE A 79 -16.74 13.36 19.22
C ILE A 79 -17.69 13.68 20.37
N LYS A 80 -18.89 13.09 20.33
CA LYS A 80 -19.95 13.29 21.32
C LYS A 80 -19.33 13.21 22.72
N SER A 81 -19.52 14.29 23.46
CA SER A 81 -18.98 14.54 24.79
C SER A 81 -19.18 13.34 25.72
N ILE A 82 -18.10 12.63 26.02
CA ILE A 82 -18.04 11.77 27.19
C ILE A 82 -18.11 12.73 28.39
N LYS A 83 -19.16 12.57 29.21
CA LYS A 83 -19.39 13.37 30.42
C LYS A 83 -18.10 13.44 31.24
N ARG A 84 -17.66 14.66 31.58
CA ARG A 84 -16.53 14.93 32.48
C ARG A 84 -16.78 14.23 33.81
N VAL A 85 -16.15 13.06 33.99
CA VAL A 85 -15.96 12.44 35.30
C VAL A 85 -15.00 13.35 36.06
N ARG A 86 -15.45 13.88 37.20
CA ARG A 86 -14.63 14.63 38.15
C ARG A 86 -13.47 13.71 38.58
N THR A 87 -12.26 14.02 38.13
CA THR A 87 -11.05 13.35 38.54
C THR A 87 -10.75 13.71 40.00
N ALA A 88 -10.74 12.67 40.84
CA ALA A 88 -10.13 12.70 42.16
C ALA A 88 -8.64 13.08 42.04
N PRO A 89 -8.01 13.61 43.10
CA PRO A 89 -6.58 13.93 43.08
C PRO A 89 -5.76 12.67 42.77
N ASP A 90 -4.95 12.78 41.71
CA ASP A 90 -4.07 11.71 41.22
C ASP A 90 -3.14 11.24 42.34
N ARG A 91 -3.35 10.00 42.80
CA ARG A 91 -2.29 9.20 43.42
C ARG A 91 -1.19 9.02 42.37
N ARG A 92 -0.18 9.89 42.39
CA ARG A 92 1.03 9.79 41.56
C ARG A 92 1.73 8.46 41.85
N SER A 93 1.40 7.46 41.03
CA SER A 93 2.20 6.26 40.86
C SER A 93 3.56 6.68 40.31
N SER A 94 4.60 6.61 41.15
CA SER A 94 6.00 6.82 40.77
C SER A 94 6.55 5.73 39.82
N ARG A 95 5.70 4.83 39.31
CA ARG A 95 6.09 3.66 38.52
C ARG A 95 5.95 3.81 37.00
N LEU A 96 5.29 4.85 36.49
CA LEU A 96 5.19 5.06 35.05
C LEU A 96 6.25 6.08 34.62
N GLN A 97 7.44 5.58 34.31
CA GLN A 97 8.44 6.36 33.60
C GLN A 97 7.82 6.84 32.27
N PRO A 98 8.06 8.10 31.85
CA PRO A 98 7.60 8.57 30.55
C PRO A 98 8.18 7.69 29.45
N ALA A 99 7.34 7.34 28.46
CA ALA A 99 7.77 6.50 27.34
C ALA A 99 8.94 7.15 26.62
N SER A 100 9.95 6.36 26.25
CA SER A 100 11.07 6.89 25.48
C SER A 100 10.59 7.42 24.11
N PRO A 101 11.34 8.32 23.45
CA PRO A 101 11.03 8.76 22.09
C PRO A 101 10.90 7.59 21.10
N LYS A 102 11.73 6.56 21.26
CA LYS A 102 11.65 5.30 20.50
C LYS A 102 10.33 4.57 20.74
N ASP A 103 9.92 4.39 22.00
CA ASP A 103 8.65 3.72 22.32
C ASP A 103 7.45 4.49 21.79
N THR A 104 7.52 5.83 21.86
CA THR A 104 6.53 6.73 21.30
C THR A 104 6.42 6.57 19.78
N TYR A 105 7.56 6.54 19.07
CA TYR A 105 7.60 6.29 17.63
C TYR A 105 7.02 4.90 17.28
N ILE A 106 7.48 3.84 17.95
CA ILE A 106 6.99 2.47 17.73
C ILE A 106 5.48 2.38 17.93
N LYS A 107 4.96 3.01 18.99
CA LYS A 107 3.53 3.08 19.28
C LYS A 107 2.76 3.83 18.19
N LYS A 108 3.21 5.03 17.81
CA LYS A 108 2.59 5.83 16.72
C LYS A 108 2.58 5.06 15.40
N TYR A 109 3.70 4.47 15.04
CA TYR A 109 3.84 3.66 13.83
C TYR A 109 2.94 2.41 13.86
N SER A 110 2.86 1.70 14.99
CA SER A 110 2.00 0.52 15.13
C SER A 110 0.51 0.89 15.00
N LEU A 111 0.10 2.02 15.57
CA LEU A 111 -1.26 2.54 15.41
C LEU A 111 -1.55 2.93 13.96
N LEU A 112 -0.60 3.57 13.28
CA LEU A 112 -0.71 3.88 11.85
C LEU A 112 -0.89 2.61 11.02
N MET A 113 -0.07 1.59 11.24
CA MET A 113 -0.17 0.32 10.50
C MET A 113 -1.48 -0.41 10.77
N LEU A 114 -1.97 -0.36 12.00
CA LEU A 114 -3.26 -0.93 12.37
C LEU A 114 -4.40 -0.21 11.63
N ARG A 115 -4.42 1.13 11.65
CA ARG A 115 -5.42 1.93 10.91
C ARG A 115 -5.35 1.66 9.40
N ASN A 116 -4.14 1.62 8.84
CA ASN A 116 -3.92 1.36 7.44
C ASN A 116 -4.44 -0.02 7.02
N GLN A 117 -4.26 -1.04 7.89
CA GLN A 117 -4.82 -2.36 7.70
C GLN A 117 -6.35 -2.34 7.74
N THR A 118 -6.95 -1.75 8.79
CA THR A 118 -8.41 -1.69 8.92
C THR A 118 -9.06 -0.98 7.74
N ALA A 119 -8.51 0.16 7.31
CA ALA A 119 -8.99 0.87 6.14
C ALA A 119 -8.88 0.04 4.85
N PHE A 120 -7.80 -0.72 4.71
CA PHE A 120 -7.62 -1.61 3.57
C PHE A 120 -8.61 -2.78 3.58
N ASP A 121 -8.89 -3.36 4.75
CA ASP A 121 -9.89 -4.43 4.88
C ASP A 121 -11.29 -3.94 4.46
N VAL A 122 -11.67 -2.72 4.88
CA VAL A 122 -12.93 -2.09 4.44
C VAL A 122 -12.91 -1.80 2.93
N LEU A 123 -11.77 -1.37 2.37
CA LEU A 123 -11.65 -1.21 0.91
C LEU A 123 -11.87 -2.53 0.17
N GLN A 124 -11.31 -3.63 0.65
CA GLN A 124 -11.49 -4.95 0.04
C GLN A 124 -12.97 -5.36 0.00
N GLU A 125 -13.71 -5.10 1.08
CA GLU A 125 -15.16 -5.33 1.10
C GLU A 125 -15.88 -4.51 0.01
N LEU A 126 -15.53 -3.23 -0.17
CA LEU A 126 -16.12 -2.37 -1.21
C LEU A 126 -15.78 -2.84 -2.64
N VAL A 127 -14.57 -3.36 -2.84
CA VAL A 127 -14.05 -3.82 -4.13
C VAL A 127 -14.71 -5.14 -4.58
N ILE A 128 -15.04 -6.01 -3.62
CA ILE A 128 -15.65 -7.32 -3.87
C ILE A 128 -17.19 -7.26 -3.85
N SER A 129 -17.78 -6.34 -3.08
CA SER A 129 -19.24 -6.28 -2.87
C SER A 129 -20.01 -5.81 -4.11
N LYS A 130 -21.06 -6.55 -4.47
CA LYS A 130 -22.06 -6.13 -5.47
C LYS A 130 -23.06 -5.11 -4.91
N LYS A 131 -23.44 -5.25 -3.63
CA LYS A 131 -24.45 -4.39 -2.97
C LYS A 131 -23.87 -3.05 -2.53
N LYS A 132 -22.65 -3.08 -1.99
CA LYS A 132 -21.91 -1.90 -1.50
C LYS A 132 -20.66 -1.69 -2.34
N SER A 133 -20.83 -1.58 -3.65
CA SER A 133 -19.72 -1.43 -4.59
C SER A 133 -18.92 -0.14 -4.35
N LEU A 134 -17.65 -0.18 -4.77
CA LEU A 134 -16.76 0.96 -4.75
C LEU A 134 -17.33 2.16 -5.54
N SER A 135 -17.28 3.33 -4.92
CA SER A 135 -17.52 4.62 -5.57
C SER A 135 -16.49 5.63 -5.09
N LEU A 136 -16.27 6.70 -5.85
CA LEU A 136 -15.32 7.76 -5.45
C LEU A 136 -15.70 8.38 -4.09
N ALA A 137 -16.99 8.60 -3.83
CA ALA A 137 -17.46 9.16 -2.56
C ALA A 137 -17.17 8.22 -1.38
N ARG A 138 -17.36 6.90 -1.55
CA ARG A 138 -17.03 5.91 -0.52
C ARG A 138 -15.53 5.81 -0.28
N LEU A 139 -14.72 5.82 -1.33
CA LEU A 139 -13.26 5.84 -1.20
C LEU A 139 -12.79 7.09 -0.45
N ARG A 140 -13.31 8.27 -0.81
CA ARG A 140 -12.99 9.53 -0.10
C ARG A 140 -13.40 9.48 1.37
N SER A 141 -14.62 8.98 1.65
CA SER A 141 -15.09 8.85 3.03
C SER A 141 -14.20 7.91 3.84
N LEU A 142 -13.85 6.75 3.27
CA LEU A 142 -12.94 5.77 3.88
C LEU A 142 -11.58 6.41 4.18
N LEU A 143 -10.94 7.01 3.18
CA LEU A 143 -9.62 7.61 3.36
C LEU A 143 -9.64 8.76 4.36
N ARG A 144 -10.75 9.51 4.47
CA ARG A 144 -10.95 10.57 5.45
C ARG A 144 -11.12 10.02 6.87
N GLU A 145 -11.93 8.98 7.03
CA GLU A 145 -12.22 8.34 8.31
C GLU A 145 -10.96 7.77 8.97
N PHE A 146 -10.09 7.14 8.17
CA PHE A 146 -8.89 6.48 8.66
C PHE A 146 -7.61 7.31 8.52
N ARG A 147 -7.70 8.64 8.33
CA ARG A 147 -6.49 9.48 8.25
C ARG A 147 -5.66 9.39 9.54
N PRO A 148 -4.32 9.41 9.43
CA PRO A 148 -3.52 9.28 8.21
C PRO A 148 -3.53 7.86 7.61
N VAL A 149 -3.42 7.78 6.27
CA VAL A 149 -3.34 6.52 5.52
C VAL A 149 -2.00 6.46 4.77
N ALA A 150 -1.27 5.35 4.92
CA ALA A 150 0.00 5.13 4.23
C ALA A 150 -0.26 4.53 2.84
N ILE A 151 -0.64 5.36 1.87
CA ILE A 151 -1.25 4.93 0.59
C ILE A 151 -0.40 3.98 -0.24
N ASN A 152 0.92 4.22 -0.24
CA ASN A 152 1.92 3.46 -1.00
C ASN A 152 2.54 2.32 -0.18
N ARG A 153 2.09 2.12 1.06
CA ARG A 153 2.61 1.06 1.89
C ARG A 153 1.77 -0.19 1.73
N ARG A 154 2.44 -1.32 1.52
CA ARG A 154 1.77 -2.63 1.60
C ARG A 154 1.26 -2.85 3.02
N VAL A 155 0.00 -3.25 3.13
CA VAL A 155 -0.56 -3.71 4.40
C VAL A 155 -0.07 -5.13 4.72
N ARG A 156 -0.41 -5.68 5.89
CA ARG A 156 0.07 -7.02 6.29
C ARG A 156 -0.41 -8.12 5.36
N SER A 157 -1.58 -7.95 4.75
CA SER A 157 -2.08 -8.85 3.70
C SER A 157 -1.38 -8.66 2.34
N GLY A 158 -0.32 -7.85 2.27
CA GLY A 158 0.47 -7.64 1.05
C GLY A 158 -0.14 -6.68 0.04
N GLY A 159 -1.40 -6.29 0.20
CA GLY A 159 -2.12 -5.41 -0.72
C GLY A 159 -1.74 -3.93 -0.62
N THR A 160 -2.00 -3.19 -1.70
CA THR A 160 -1.91 -1.73 -1.79
C THR A 160 -3.22 -1.15 -2.31
N TYR A 161 -3.56 0.07 -1.88
CA TYR A 161 -4.84 0.71 -2.20
C TYR A 161 -5.08 0.83 -3.70
N LEU A 162 -4.05 1.26 -4.44
CA LEU A 162 -4.15 1.47 -5.88
C LEU A 162 -4.41 0.16 -6.64
N VAL A 163 -3.70 -0.91 -6.28
CA VAL A 163 -3.88 -2.23 -6.91
C VAL A 163 -5.25 -2.80 -6.57
N GLU A 164 -5.72 -2.65 -5.33
CA GLU A 164 -7.01 -3.18 -4.90
C GLU A 164 -8.20 -2.44 -5.55
N VAL A 165 -8.13 -1.11 -5.66
CA VAL A 165 -9.11 -0.32 -6.44
C VAL A 165 -9.15 -0.79 -7.89
N THR A 166 -7.99 -1.02 -8.51
CA THR A 166 -7.89 -1.48 -9.89
C THR A 166 -8.43 -2.92 -10.08
N ARG A 167 -8.48 -3.71 -9.00
CA ARG A 167 -8.99 -5.10 -9.00
C ARG A 167 -10.52 -5.19 -8.93
N ALA A 168 -11.24 -4.10 -8.66
CA ALA A 168 -12.70 -4.09 -8.45
C ALA A 168 -13.47 -4.64 -9.65
N ARG A 169 -14.20 -5.75 -9.47
CA ARG A 169 -14.82 -6.51 -10.59
C ARG A 169 -16.23 -6.04 -10.93
N HIS A 170 -16.98 -5.56 -9.95
CA HIS A 170 -18.40 -5.20 -10.11
C HIS A 170 -18.59 -3.68 -10.22
N VAL A 171 -17.62 -3.01 -10.84
CA VAL A 171 -17.51 -1.55 -10.89
C VAL A 171 -17.17 -1.16 -12.33
N LYS A 172 -17.88 -0.15 -12.87
CA LYS A 172 -17.61 0.38 -14.21
C LYS A 172 -16.19 0.95 -14.27
N GLU A 173 -15.51 0.76 -15.40
CA GLU A 173 -14.16 1.28 -15.64
C GLU A 173 -14.06 2.79 -15.34
N SER A 174 -15.07 3.58 -15.71
CA SER A 174 -15.10 5.03 -15.45
C SER A 174 -15.09 5.39 -13.95
N ILE A 175 -15.64 4.54 -13.08
CA ILE A 175 -15.59 4.72 -11.63
C ILE A 175 -14.21 4.33 -11.11
N ILE A 176 -13.64 3.22 -11.61
CA ILE A 176 -12.27 2.80 -11.27
C ILE A 176 -11.28 3.92 -11.62
N LEU A 177 -11.39 4.49 -12.82
CA LEU A 177 -10.55 5.61 -13.27
C LEU A 177 -10.65 6.82 -12.33
N LYS A 178 -11.85 7.20 -11.90
CA LYS A 178 -12.05 8.29 -10.93
C LYS A 178 -11.37 8.01 -9.59
N CYS A 179 -11.48 6.78 -9.09
CA CYS A 179 -10.81 6.36 -7.85
C CYS A 179 -9.29 6.34 -8.01
N VAL A 180 -8.77 5.81 -9.12
CA VAL A 180 -7.34 5.78 -9.44
C VAL A 180 -6.77 7.19 -9.51
N ARG A 181 -7.43 8.11 -10.22
CA ARG A 181 -7.05 9.54 -10.26
C ARG A 181 -6.97 10.16 -8.87
N HIS A 182 -8.01 9.96 -8.06
CA HIS A 182 -8.02 10.47 -6.68
C HIS A 182 -6.85 9.92 -5.85
N LEU A 183 -6.54 8.63 -5.98
CA LEU A 183 -5.41 8.04 -5.27
C LEU A 183 -4.07 8.63 -5.74
N VAL A 184 -3.86 8.76 -7.04
CA VAL A 184 -2.59 9.22 -7.61
C VAL A 184 -2.41 10.73 -7.38
N GLU A 185 -3.38 11.55 -7.79
CA GLU A 185 -3.29 13.02 -7.78
C GLU A 185 -3.48 13.60 -6.38
N GLU A 186 -4.50 13.17 -5.64
CA GLU A 186 -4.84 13.79 -4.35
C GLU A 186 -4.17 13.12 -3.16
N CYS A 187 -3.88 11.81 -3.26
CA CYS A 187 -3.28 11.03 -2.17
C CYS A 187 -1.80 10.69 -2.41
N GLY A 188 -1.25 10.92 -3.61
CA GLY A 188 0.15 10.63 -3.93
C GLY A 188 0.46 9.14 -4.13
N ALA A 189 -0.52 8.34 -4.56
CA ALA A 189 -0.29 6.94 -4.87
C ALA A 189 0.65 6.77 -6.06
N ASN A 190 1.70 5.96 -5.91
CA ASN A 190 2.68 5.66 -6.93
C ASN A 190 2.27 4.40 -7.71
N PRO A 191 2.09 4.48 -9.04
CA PRO A 191 1.63 3.35 -9.86
C PRO A 191 2.63 2.19 -9.94
N ASN A 192 3.89 2.42 -9.55
CA ASN A 192 4.96 1.42 -9.55
C ASN A 192 5.11 0.70 -8.21
N VAL A 193 4.20 0.90 -7.24
CA VAL A 193 4.18 0.13 -6.00
C VAL A 193 3.24 -1.06 -6.18
N PRO A 194 3.76 -2.31 -6.23
CA PRO A 194 2.91 -3.46 -6.42
C PRO A 194 2.34 -3.94 -5.09
N SER A 195 1.30 -4.76 -5.18
CA SER A 195 0.88 -5.64 -4.10
C SER A 195 1.66 -6.95 -4.15
N ALA A 196 1.89 -7.56 -2.99
CA ALA A 196 2.28 -8.96 -2.93
C ALA A 196 1.03 -9.84 -3.15
N GLU A 197 1.09 -10.75 -4.11
CA GLU A 197 0.09 -11.81 -4.25
C GLU A 197 0.30 -12.84 -3.14
N ILE A 198 -0.63 -12.84 -2.19
CA ILE A 198 -0.80 -13.98 -1.30
C ILE A 198 -1.39 -15.08 -2.16
N GLY A 199 -0.59 -16.12 -2.42
CA GLY A 199 -1.10 -17.30 -3.11
C GLY A 199 -2.36 -17.76 -2.41
N THR A 200 -3.46 -17.93 -3.16
CA THR A 200 -4.76 -18.38 -2.66
C THR A 200 -4.74 -19.79 -2.03
N GLY A 201 -3.56 -20.39 -1.87
CA GLY A 201 -3.38 -21.64 -1.14
C GLY A 201 -3.47 -21.36 0.35
N THR A 202 -4.69 -21.34 0.89
CA THR A 202 -4.99 -21.32 2.33
C THR A 202 -4.29 -20.20 3.12
N LEU A 203 -5.06 -19.22 3.57
CA LEU A 203 -4.85 -18.66 4.91
C LEU A 203 -4.90 -19.83 5.90
N ARG A 204 -3.79 -20.57 6.04
CA ARG A 204 -3.55 -21.38 7.22
C ARG A 204 -3.36 -20.35 8.32
N ILE A 205 -4.48 -20.03 8.98
CA ILE A 205 -4.45 -19.48 10.33
C ILE A 205 -3.55 -20.44 11.09
N ALA A 206 -2.30 -20.04 11.32
CA ALA A 206 -1.44 -20.77 12.23
C ALA A 206 -2.21 -20.85 13.54
N LYS A 207 -2.69 -22.05 13.89
CA LYS A 207 -3.25 -22.32 15.21
C LYS A 207 -2.23 -21.80 16.22
N ARG A 208 -2.64 -20.83 17.03
CA ARG A 208 -1.84 -20.32 18.14
C ARG A 208 -1.42 -21.50 19.00
N SER A 209 -0.16 -21.92 18.93
CA SER A 209 0.48 -22.63 20.02
C SER A 209 0.64 -21.62 21.15
N ALA A 210 -0.05 -21.86 22.26
CA ALA A 210 0.07 -21.05 23.47
C ALA A 210 1.52 -21.14 23.96
N GLY A 211 2.25 -20.01 24.00
CA GLY A 211 3.57 -19.97 24.66
C GLY A 211 4.68 -19.13 24.01
N SER A 212 4.45 -18.44 22.88
CA SER A 212 5.48 -17.60 22.25
C SER A 212 4.97 -16.18 22.00
N ASP A 213 5.39 -15.24 22.85
CA ASP A 213 5.07 -13.80 22.82
C ASP A 213 5.73 -13.02 21.65
N GLY A 214 6.21 -13.71 20.63
CA GLY A 214 6.72 -13.10 19.40
C GLY A 214 5.65 -13.06 18.32
N ILE A 215 5.05 -11.89 18.06
CA ILE A 215 4.27 -11.64 16.83
C ILE A 215 5.23 -11.71 15.64
N ARG A 216 5.52 -12.91 15.16
CA ARG A 216 6.28 -13.14 13.92
C ARG A 216 5.29 -13.31 12.78
N CYS A 217 4.76 -12.19 12.27
CA CYS A 217 4.00 -12.16 11.02
C CYS A 217 4.96 -12.37 9.84
N MET A 218 5.45 -13.59 9.64
CA MET A 218 6.08 -13.98 8.38
C MET A 218 5.00 -14.67 7.56
N SER A 219 4.12 -13.88 6.91
CA SER A 219 3.49 -14.42 5.71
C SER A 219 4.59 -14.41 4.67
N GLU A 220 5.14 -15.58 4.35
CA GLU A 220 5.94 -15.75 3.14
C GLU A 220 5.01 -15.47 1.97
N SER A 221 4.92 -14.20 1.58
CA SER A 221 4.42 -13.82 0.27
C SER A 221 5.21 -14.66 -0.72
N THR A 222 4.53 -15.27 -1.70
CA THR A 222 5.15 -16.13 -2.72
C THR A 222 6.18 -15.41 -3.62
N GLY A 223 6.65 -14.20 -3.23
CA GLY A 223 7.55 -13.32 -3.97
C GLY A 223 6.89 -12.63 -5.15
N ARG A 224 5.63 -12.97 -5.45
CA ARG A 224 4.94 -12.55 -6.66
C ARG A 224 4.35 -11.16 -6.47
N GLU A 225 4.86 -10.22 -7.24
CA GLU A 225 4.37 -8.85 -7.27
C GLU A 225 3.25 -8.70 -8.30
N LEU A 226 2.30 -7.80 -8.01
CA LEU A 226 1.25 -7.44 -8.93
C LEU A 226 1.03 -5.94 -8.95
N TYR A 227 1.14 -5.36 -10.14
CA TYR A 227 1.07 -3.93 -10.40
C TYR A 227 -0.32 -3.53 -10.91
N ALA A 228 -0.72 -2.29 -10.64
CA ALA A 228 -2.01 -1.77 -11.11
C ALA A 228 -2.10 -1.79 -12.65
N LEU A 229 -0.99 -1.46 -13.35
CA LEU A 229 -0.94 -1.51 -14.82
C LEU A 229 -1.19 -2.91 -15.36
N VAL A 230 -0.61 -3.94 -14.74
CA VAL A 230 -0.79 -5.35 -15.14
C VAL A 230 -2.26 -5.77 -15.00
N ILE A 231 -2.91 -5.41 -13.88
CA ILE A 231 -4.35 -5.69 -13.68
C ILE A 231 -5.20 -4.96 -14.71
N ALA A 232 -4.94 -3.67 -14.93
CA ALA A 232 -5.69 -2.86 -15.89
C ALA A 232 -5.56 -3.40 -17.31
N ALA A 233 -4.35 -3.83 -17.69
CA ALA A 233 -4.07 -4.40 -18.99
C ALA A 233 -4.78 -5.76 -19.19
N ALA A 234 -4.65 -6.68 -18.24
CA ALA A 234 -5.30 -8.00 -18.30
C ALA A 234 -6.84 -7.90 -18.37
N ARG A 235 -7.42 -6.83 -17.84
CA ARG A 235 -8.87 -6.58 -17.85
C ARG A 235 -9.37 -5.77 -19.04
N GLY A 236 -8.49 -5.33 -19.95
CA GLY A 236 -8.88 -4.48 -21.08
C GLY A 236 -9.35 -3.08 -20.69
N MET A 237 -8.93 -2.56 -19.53
CA MET A 237 -9.34 -1.24 -19.02
C MET A 237 -8.47 -0.13 -19.65
N HIS A 238 -8.69 0.12 -20.94
CA HIS A 238 -7.88 1.03 -21.74
C HIS A 238 -7.78 2.46 -21.18
N THR A 239 -8.84 3.04 -20.62
CA THR A 239 -8.79 4.39 -20.05
C THR A 239 -7.96 4.45 -18.75
N VAL A 240 -7.99 3.37 -17.96
CA VAL A 240 -7.15 3.23 -16.76
C VAL A 240 -5.69 3.02 -17.15
N VAL A 241 -5.41 2.19 -18.16
CA VAL A 241 -4.06 1.97 -18.70
C VAL A 241 -3.46 3.27 -19.21
N ALA A 242 -4.18 4.01 -20.06
CA ALA A 242 -3.71 5.30 -20.59
C ALA A 242 -3.35 6.29 -19.47
N TYR A 243 -4.21 6.38 -18.46
CA TYR A 243 -3.95 7.24 -17.31
C TYR A 243 -2.74 6.79 -16.49
N LEU A 244 -2.63 5.50 -16.16
CA LEU A 244 -1.49 4.98 -15.39
C LEU A 244 -0.16 5.22 -16.10
N LEU A 245 -0.11 5.04 -17.43
CA LEU A 245 1.08 5.35 -18.23
C LEU A 245 1.43 6.84 -18.17
N THR A 246 0.43 7.72 -18.28
CA THR A 246 0.61 9.18 -18.13
C THR A 246 1.11 9.54 -16.73
N ALA A 247 0.67 8.81 -15.70
CA ALA A 247 1.10 8.95 -14.32
C ALA A 247 2.48 8.31 -14.02
N GLY A 248 3.21 7.84 -15.04
CA GLY A 248 4.55 7.28 -14.88
C GLY A 248 4.61 5.79 -14.51
N ALA A 249 3.55 5.02 -14.76
CA ALA A 249 3.63 3.56 -14.65
C ALA A 249 4.61 3.00 -15.68
N ARG A 250 5.58 2.19 -15.23
CA ARG A 250 6.56 1.60 -16.13
C ARG A 250 5.97 0.39 -16.86
N ARG A 251 6.26 0.26 -18.17
CA ARG A 251 5.73 -0.80 -19.04
C ARG A 251 6.40 -2.15 -18.84
N ASP A 252 7.64 -2.14 -18.39
CA ASP A 252 8.54 -3.28 -18.20
C ASP A 252 8.29 -4.03 -16.87
N VAL A 253 7.42 -3.51 -16.00
CA VAL A 253 7.07 -4.20 -14.75
C VAL A 253 6.45 -5.56 -15.05
N ARG A 254 6.96 -6.58 -14.36
CA ARG A 254 6.49 -7.95 -14.46
C ARG A 254 5.66 -8.29 -13.23
N GLY A 255 4.54 -8.96 -13.46
CA GLY A 255 3.68 -9.45 -12.39
C GLY A 255 3.28 -10.90 -12.58
N SER A 256 2.74 -11.49 -11.52
CA SER A 256 2.17 -12.83 -11.57
C SER A 256 0.77 -12.81 -10.93
N SER A 257 -0.24 -13.31 -11.64
CA SER A 257 -1.60 -13.40 -11.12
C SER A 257 -2.46 -14.35 -11.95
N ARG A 258 -3.73 -14.49 -11.54
CA ARG A 258 -4.77 -15.26 -12.23
C ARG A 258 -5.98 -14.37 -12.49
N PHE A 259 -6.36 -14.24 -13.76
CA PHE A 259 -7.52 -13.46 -14.17
C PHE A 259 -8.62 -14.39 -14.69
N ARG A 260 -9.88 -14.07 -14.40
CA ARG A 260 -11.03 -14.79 -14.96
C ARG A 260 -11.34 -14.24 -16.34
N LEU A 261 -11.78 -15.12 -17.23
CA LEU A 261 -12.27 -14.71 -18.54
C LEU A 261 -13.65 -14.03 -18.39
N LEU A 262 -13.92 -13.08 -19.28
CA LEU A 262 -15.19 -12.38 -19.45
C LEU A 262 -16.19 -13.30 -20.16
N ALA A 263 -15.79 -13.94 -21.26
CA ALA A 263 -16.66 -14.86 -22.01
C ALA A 263 -17.01 -16.13 -21.20
N ASN A 264 -16.10 -16.57 -20.31
CA ASN A 264 -16.32 -17.73 -19.46
C ASN A 264 -15.77 -17.54 -18.03
N MET A 265 -16.63 -17.05 -17.12
CA MET A 265 -16.24 -16.75 -15.74
C MET A 265 -15.76 -17.95 -14.91
N ARG A 266 -15.95 -19.20 -15.40
CA ARG A 266 -15.43 -20.41 -14.74
C ARG A 266 -13.97 -20.69 -15.08
N LYS A 267 -13.47 -20.14 -16.20
CA LYS A 267 -12.08 -20.31 -16.62
C LYS A 267 -11.21 -19.14 -16.14
N THR A 268 -9.94 -19.46 -15.92
CA THR A 268 -8.94 -18.48 -15.49
C THR A 268 -7.65 -18.65 -16.28
N VAL A 269 -7.01 -17.54 -16.60
CA VAL A 269 -5.68 -17.48 -17.20
C VAL A 269 -4.66 -17.15 -16.11
N LYS A 270 -3.67 -18.02 -15.95
CA LYS A 270 -2.51 -17.79 -15.07
C LYS A 270 -1.37 -17.17 -15.88
N GLY A 271 -0.78 -16.10 -15.39
CA GLY A 271 0.50 -15.56 -15.87
C GLY A 271 1.51 -15.50 -14.73
N ASP A 272 2.77 -15.79 -15.04
CA ASP A 272 3.88 -15.76 -14.09
C ASP A 272 5.02 -14.94 -14.66
N GLY A 273 5.39 -13.84 -13.99
CA GLY A 273 6.47 -12.95 -14.43
C GLY A 273 6.21 -12.28 -15.78
N LEU A 274 4.94 -12.08 -16.15
CA LEU A 274 4.55 -11.46 -17.41
C LEU A 274 4.44 -9.94 -17.26
N THR A 275 4.84 -9.24 -18.30
CA THR A 275 4.61 -7.80 -18.48
C THR A 275 3.13 -7.50 -18.71
N SER A 276 2.78 -6.22 -18.67
CA SER A 276 1.40 -5.77 -18.94
C SER A 276 0.94 -6.12 -20.36
N LEU A 277 1.83 -6.03 -21.36
CA LEU A 277 1.54 -6.37 -22.75
C LEU A 277 1.33 -7.88 -22.93
N GLU A 278 2.23 -8.69 -22.39
CA GLU A 278 2.15 -10.16 -22.45
C GLU A 278 0.86 -10.68 -21.78
N PHE A 279 0.44 -10.08 -20.66
CA PHE A 279 -0.85 -10.41 -20.04
C PHE A 279 -2.03 -10.06 -20.94
N ALA A 280 -2.02 -8.88 -21.57
CA ALA A 280 -3.10 -8.46 -22.46
C ALA A 280 -3.22 -9.38 -23.69
N LEU A 281 -2.09 -9.75 -24.31
CA LEU A 281 -2.03 -10.72 -25.41
C LEU A 281 -2.57 -12.08 -24.99
N LYS A 282 -2.08 -12.62 -23.87
CA LYS A 282 -2.53 -13.92 -23.36
C LYS A 282 -4.01 -13.94 -22.99
N MET A 283 -4.53 -12.85 -22.43
CA MET A 283 -5.96 -12.70 -22.15
C MET A 283 -6.77 -12.64 -23.45
N LYS A 284 -6.31 -11.90 -24.46
CA LYS A 284 -6.97 -11.83 -25.77
C LYS A 284 -7.12 -13.23 -26.38
N GLU A 285 -6.02 -13.97 -26.49
CA GLU A 285 -6.01 -15.33 -27.07
C GLU A 285 -6.97 -16.26 -26.32
N ALA A 286 -6.91 -16.27 -24.99
CA ALA A 286 -7.78 -17.10 -24.18
C ALA A 286 -9.26 -16.72 -24.27
N GLU A 287 -9.60 -15.44 -24.46
CA GLU A 287 -10.98 -15.01 -24.69
C GLU A 287 -11.47 -15.45 -26.09
N GLU A 288 -10.63 -15.32 -27.14
CA GLU A 288 -10.94 -15.79 -28.50
C GLU A 288 -11.21 -17.30 -28.52
N GLU A 289 -10.36 -18.09 -27.86
CA GLU A 289 -10.54 -19.55 -27.70
C GLU A 289 -11.84 -19.92 -26.96
N ASN A 290 -12.41 -18.98 -26.20
CA ASN A 290 -13.66 -19.17 -25.46
C ASN A 290 -14.86 -18.47 -26.10
N GLY A 291 -14.73 -18.11 -27.38
CA GLY A 291 -15.83 -17.59 -28.20
C GLY A 291 -16.15 -16.11 -27.98
N ALA A 292 -15.24 -15.33 -27.40
CA ALA A 292 -15.42 -13.88 -27.31
C ALA A 292 -15.46 -13.25 -28.71
N SER A 293 -16.42 -12.36 -28.94
CA SER A 293 -16.51 -11.62 -30.19
C SER A 293 -15.45 -10.52 -30.26
N ARG A 294 -15.18 -10.00 -31.46
CA ARG A 294 -14.29 -8.84 -31.63
C ARG A 294 -14.78 -7.61 -30.84
N GLU A 295 -16.09 -7.46 -30.67
CA GLU A 295 -16.67 -6.35 -29.91
C GLU A 295 -16.38 -6.45 -28.41
N ASP A 296 -16.42 -7.68 -27.85
CA ASP A 296 -16.06 -7.97 -26.46
C ASP A 296 -14.57 -7.69 -26.19
N LEU A 297 -13.73 -7.92 -27.19
CA LEU A 297 -12.27 -7.74 -27.12
C LEU A 297 -11.80 -6.29 -27.36
N ARG A 298 -12.70 -5.37 -27.69
CA ARG A 298 -12.37 -3.98 -28.05
C ARG A 298 -11.48 -3.28 -27.02
N GLY A 299 -11.75 -3.50 -25.73
CA GLY A 299 -10.95 -2.93 -24.64
C GLY A 299 -9.52 -3.48 -24.60
N ILE A 300 -9.38 -4.80 -24.69
CA ILE A 300 -8.08 -5.49 -24.72
C ILE A 300 -7.27 -5.11 -25.96
N LEU A 301 -7.91 -5.02 -27.13
CA LEU A 301 -7.24 -4.61 -28.38
C LEU A 301 -6.63 -3.21 -28.27
N LYS A 302 -7.38 -2.25 -27.70
CA LYS A 302 -6.86 -0.89 -27.43
C LYS A 302 -5.70 -0.91 -26.43
N VAL A 303 -5.79 -1.73 -25.38
CA VAL A 303 -4.71 -1.90 -24.40
C VAL A 303 -3.44 -2.40 -25.07
N ILE A 304 -3.54 -3.43 -25.94
CA ILE A 304 -2.40 -3.99 -26.66
C ILE A 304 -1.74 -2.92 -27.51
N ASP A 305 -2.52 -2.14 -28.26
CA ASP A 305 -2.02 -1.06 -29.11
C ASP A 305 -1.23 -0.01 -28.31
N MET A 306 -1.76 0.44 -27.17
CA MET A 306 -1.08 1.42 -26.31
C MET A 306 0.20 0.90 -25.64
N LEU A 307 0.28 -0.40 -25.38
CA LEU A 307 1.41 -1.01 -24.69
C LEU A 307 2.54 -1.43 -25.63
N LYS A 308 2.29 -1.53 -26.94
CA LYS A 308 3.34 -1.78 -27.92
C LYS A 308 4.40 -0.66 -27.87
N PRO A 309 5.69 -1.00 -28.03
CA PRO A 309 6.72 0.01 -28.20
C PRO A 309 6.43 0.80 -29.49
N SER A 310 6.52 2.12 -29.41
CA SER A 310 6.56 2.97 -30.60
C SER A 310 7.82 2.57 -31.36
N SER A 311 7.63 1.91 -32.51
CA SER A 311 8.73 1.55 -33.42
C SER A 311 9.34 2.80 -34.04
#